data_AF-A0A258S801-F1
#
_entry.id   AF-A0A258S801-F1
#
_cell.length_a   1.000
_cell.length_b   1.000
_cell.length_c   1.000
_cell.angle_alpha   90.00
_cell.angle_beta   90.00
_cell.angle_gamma   90.00
#
_symmetry.space_group_name_H-M   'P 1'
#
loop_
_entity.id
_entity.type
_entity.pdbx_description
1 polymer ?
#
loop_
_entity_poly.entity_id
_entity_poly.type
_entity_poly.pdbx_seq_one_letter_code
_entity_poly.pdbx_strand_id
1 'polypeptide(L)' 'MSEEEFKALEKEVRKLKRISQEWASQLHDLVEDRLPAGYEELPGMSQSAYEACQAWAEANAKLMAAQGG' A
#
# COMPACT_ATOMS: atom_id res chain seq x y z
N MET A 1 -12.22 -12.92 16.11
CA MET A 1 -11.01 -12.13 16.34
C MET A 1 -11.10 -11.57 17.74
N SER A 2 -10.07 -11.73 18.57
CA SER A 2 -9.98 -11.14 19.90
C SER A 2 -9.79 -9.62 19.80
N GLU A 3 -9.98 -8.90 20.91
CA GLU A 3 -9.71 -7.46 20.96
C GLU A 3 -8.24 -7.12 20.64
N GLU A 4 -7.31 -7.98 21.03
CA GLU A 4 -5.88 -7.82 20.75
C GLU A 4 -5.58 -8.00 19.26
N GLU A 5 -6.14 -9.04 18.65
CA GLU A 5 -6.03 -9.29 17.21
C GLU A 5 -6.69 -8.16 16.40
N PHE A 6 -7.81 -7.61 16.87
CA PHE A 6 -8.47 -6.47 16.24
C PHE A 6 -7.58 -5.23 16.25
N LYS A 7 -7.02 -4.87 17.41
CA LYS A 7 -6.10 -3.73 17.53
C LYS A 7 -4.84 -3.92 16.68
N ALA A 8 -4.34 -5.15 16.59
CA ALA A 8 -3.20 -5.48 15.74
C ALA A 8 -3.54 -5.24 14.25
N LEU A 9 -4.72 -5.68 13.81
CA LEU A 9 -5.20 -5.48 12.45
C LEU A 9 -5.40 -3.99 12.11
N GLU A 10 -5.97 -3.20 13.02
CA GLU A 10 -6.08 -1.74 12.83
C GLU A 10 -4.71 -1.07 12.64
N LYS A 11 -3.73 -1.47 13.46
CA LYS A 11 -2.36 -0.95 13.35
C LYS A 11 -1.71 -1.37 12.04
N GLU A 12 -1.93 -2.61 11.61
CA GLU A 12 -1.44 -3.14 10.33
C GLU A 12 -2.02 -2.36 9.16
N VAL A 13 -3.33 -2.13 9.11
CA VAL A 13 -3.99 -1.34 8.06
C VAL A 13 -3.41 0.07 7.98
N ARG A 14 -3.21 0.75 9.12
CA ARG A 14 -2.59 2.08 9.15
C ARG A 14 -1.15 2.07 8.63
N LYS A 15 -0.37 1.06 9.00
CA LYS A 15 1.01 0.89 8.52
C LYS A 15 1.04 0.68 7.01
N LEU A 16 0.23 -0.25 6.50
CA LEU A 16 0.17 -0.57 5.07
C LEU A 16 -0.33 0.61 4.24
N LYS A 17 -1.30 1.39 4.74
CA LYS A 17 -1.75 2.63 4.09
C LYS A 17 -0.61 3.64 3.92
N ARG A 18 0.23 3.81 4.95
CA ARG A 18 1.39 4.71 4.84
C ARG A 18 2.38 4.22 3.78
N ILE A 19 2.67 2.92 3.75
CA ILE A 19 3.58 2.32 2.77
C ILE A 19 3.04 2.47 1.35
N SER A 20 1.74 2.25 1.14
CA SER A 20 1.14 2.41 -0.19
C SER A 20 1.20 3.85 -0.67
N GLN A 21 1.01 4.83 0.22
CA GLN A 21 1.15 6.26 -0.10
C GLN A 21 2.60 6.66 -0.41
N GLU A 22 3.58 6.08 0.30
CA GLU A 22 5.00 6.31 0.05
C GLU A 22 5.41 5.79 -1.33
N TRP A 23 4.94 4.60 -1.73
CA TRP A 23 5.17 4.10 -3.08
C TRP A 23 4.46 4.93 -4.15
N ALA A 24 3.26 5.43 -3.89
CA ALA A 24 2.57 6.32 -4.80
C ALA A 24 3.37 7.62 -5.05
N SER A 25 3.98 8.19 -4.01
CA SER A 25 4.87 9.36 -4.14
C SER A 25 6.11 9.02 -4.97
N GLN A 26 6.77 7.90 -4.69
CA GLN A 26 7.95 7.48 -5.46
C GLN A 26 7.64 7.25 -6.94
N LEU A 27 6.49 6.64 -7.25
CA LEU A 27 6.07 6.42 -8.63
C LEU A 27 5.72 7.74 -9.34
N HIS A 28 5.10 8.69 -8.62
CA HIS A 28 4.86 10.04 -9.12
C HIS A 28 6.17 10.74 -9.50
N ASP A 29 7.17 10.72 -8.62
CA ASP A 29 8.46 11.35 -8.85
C ASP A 29 9.21 10.70 -10.04
N LEU A 30 9.09 9.37 -10.22
CA LEU A 30 9.61 8.70 -11.42
C LEU A 30 8.98 9.27 -12.70
N VAL A 31 7.66 9.41 -12.72
CA VAL A 31 6.91 9.86 -13.90
C VAL A 31 7.16 11.35 -14.19
N GLU A 32 7.20 12.19 -13.15
CA GLU A 32 7.38 13.64 -13.31
C GLU A 32 8.82 14.05 -13.61
N ASP A 33 9.81 13.47 -12.92
CA ASP A 33 11.17 14.02 -12.93
C ASP A 33 12.19 13.21 -13.74
N ARG A 34 11.94 11.91 -13.92
CA ARG A 34 13.00 10.98 -14.37
C ARG A 34 12.76 10.40 -15.75
N LEU A 35 11.53 10.42 -16.25
CA LEU A 35 11.23 9.99 -17.61
C LEU A 35 11.68 11.02 -18.65
N PRO A 36 12.16 10.59 -19.84
CA PRO A 36 12.22 9.20 -20.31
C PRO A 36 13.47 8.42 -19.87
N ALA A 37 14.46 9.05 -19.24
CA ALA A 37 15.75 8.42 -18.92
C ALA A 37 15.64 7.26 -17.92
N GLY A 38 14.74 7.34 -16.93
CA GLY A 38 14.49 6.31 -15.91
C GLY A 38 13.49 5.22 -16.30
N TYR A 39 13.20 5.02 -17.60
CA TYR A 39 12.13 4.11 -18.01
C TYR A 39 12.30 2.65 -17.54
N GLU A 40 13.53 2.20 -17.30
CA GLU A 40 13.83 0.84 -16.83
C GLU A 40 13.31 0.58 -15.40
N GLU A 41 13.07 1.64 -14.62
CA GLU A 41 12.56 1.54 -13.25
C GLU A 41 11.03 1.41 -13.20
N LEU A 42 10.33 1.76 -14.29
CA LEU A 42 8.87 1.73 -14.34
C LEU A 42 8.29 0.36 -13.94
N PRO A 43 8.74 -0.79 -14.49
CA PRO A 43 8.16 -2.08 -14.12
C PRO A 43 8.34 -2.40 -12.64
N GLY A 44 9.54 -2.18 -12.08
CA GLY A 44 9.85 -2.49 -10.68
C GLY A 44 9.12 -1.58 -9.70
N MET A 45 9.09 -0.27 -9.95
CA MET A 45 8.41 0.69 -9.09
C MET A 45 6.88 0.54 -9.18
N SER A 46 6.34 0.26 -10.38
CA SER A 46 4.91 0.02 -10.56
C SER A 46 4.46 -1.26 -9.85
N GLN A 47 5.24 -2.35 -9.95
CA GLN A 47 4.96 -3.60 -9.26
C GLN A 47 4.97 -3.40 -7.73
N SER A 48 5.98 -2.70 -7.21
CA SER A 48 6.08 -2.44 -5.76
C SER A 48 4.93 -1.58 -5.25
N ALA A 49 4.52 -0.56 -6.02
CA ALA A 49 3.35 0.26 -5.69
C ALA A 49 2.05 -0.56 -5.73
N TYR A 50 1.89 -1.43 -6.73
CA TYR A 50 0.75 -2.33 -6.84
C TYR A 50 0.66 -3.26 -5.62
N GLU A 51 1.74 -3.93 -5.26
CA GLU A 51 1.79 -4.85 -4.12
C GLU A 51 1.50 -4.14 -2.79
N ALA A 52 2.03 -2.93 -2.59
CA ALA A 52 1.73 -2.15 -1.39
C ALA A 52 0.24 -1.75 -1.30
N CYS A 53 -0.36 -1.34 -2.41
CA CYS A 53 -1.79 -1.05 -2.50
C CYS A 53 -2.63 -2.30 -2.26
N GLN A 54 -2.26 -3.43 -2.85
CA GLN A 54 -2.96 -4.70 -2.68
C GLN A 54 -2.89 -5.16 -1.22
N ALA A 55 -1.72 -5.13 -0.59
CA ALA A 55 -1.55 -5.52 0.81
C ALA A 55 -2.43 -4.66 1.74
N TRP A 56 -2.48 -3.34 1.52
CA TRP A 56 -3.39 -2.47 2.25
C TRP A 56 -4.87 -2.85 2.00
N ALA A 57 -5.26 -3.06 0.75
CA ALA A 57 -6.63 -3.40 0.39
C ALA A 57 -7.10 -4.71 1.05
N GLU A 58 -6.25 -5.74 1.06
CA GLU A 58 -6.53 -7.02 1.71
C GLU A 58 -6.68 -6.87 3.23
N ALA A 59 -5.75 -6.16 3.89
CA ALA A 59 -5.85 -5.91 5.33
C ALA A 59 -7.08 -5.07 5.69
N ASN A 60 -7.39 -4.06 4.87
CA ASN A 60 -8.54 -3.19 5.08
C ASN A 60 -9.86 -3.97 4.90
N ALA A 61 -9.94 -4.84 3.90
CA ALA A 61 -11.11 -5.72 3.72
C ALA A 61 -11.33 -6.64 4.92
N LYS A 62 -10.25 -7.24 5.47
CA LYS A 62 -10.32 -8.02 6.72
C LYS A 62 -10.82 -7.19 7.89
N LEU A 63 -10.34 -5.94 8.02
CA LEU A 63 -10.77 -5.04 9.08
C LEU A 63 -12.25 -4.67 8.97
N MET A 64 -12.73 -4.33 7.77
CA MET A 64 -14.14 -4.01 7.53
C MET A 64 -15.04 -5.22 7.81
N ALA A 65 -14.65 -6.41 7.37
CA ALA A 65 -15.38 -7.65 7.69
C ALA A 65 -15.45 -7.91 9.21
N ALA A 66 -14.37 -7.60 9.94
CA ALA A 66 -14.35 -7.72 11.39
C ALA A 66 -15.16 -6.65 12.12
N GLN A 67 -15.34 -5.47 11.53
CA GLN A 67 -16.16 -4.38 12.07
C GLN A 67 -17.66 -4.60 11.85
N GLY A 68 -18.04 -5.62 11.07
CA GLY A 68 -19.43 -6.03 10.88
C GLY A 68 -20.08 -5.59 9.56
N GLY A 69 -19.32 -5.01 8.63
CA GLY A 69 -19.86 -4.45 7.38
C GLY A 69 -20.52 -3.10 7.58
#